data_AF-A0AAU4DJT0-F1
#
_entry.id   AF-A0AAU4DJT0-F1
#
_cell.length_a   1.000
_cell.length_b   1.000
_cell.length_c   1.000
_cell.angle_alpha   90.00
_cell.angle_beta   90.00
_cell.angle_gamma   90.00
#
_symmetry.space_group_name_H-M   'P 1'
#
loop_
_entity.id
_entity.type
_entity.pdbx_description
1 polymer ?
#
loop_
_entity_poly.entity_id
_entity_poly.type
_entity_poly.pdbx_seq_one_letter_code
_entity_poly.pdbx_strand_id
1 'polypeptide(L)'
;MYLIHALLRPGPRVAELPDTTAELIRRIAHPQDRVEHVSVHRRPGFDPVIGVYLLADRLEEAEDRTAALCRRAVEELPALRGWQPGRVGAPLVAPFYERMLAGSGPAGRNGPRPLPSS
;
A
#
# COMPACT_ATOMS: atom_id res chain seq x y z
N MET A 1 -1.22 4.77 12.63
CA MET A 1 -1.67 4.83 11.23
C MET A 1 -0.71 4.01 10.39
N TYR A 2 -1.24 3.16 9.51
CA TYR A 2 -0.46 2.34 8.59
C TYR A 2 -0.74 2.76 7.14
N LEU A 3 0.27 2.63 6.29
CA LEU A 3 0.11 2.62 4.84
C LEU A 3 0.28 1.18 4.36
N ILE A 4 -0.76 0.62 3.77
CA ILE A 4 -0.73 -0.71 3.18
C ILE A 4 -0.85 -0.56 1.67
N HIS A 5 -0.02 -1.30 0.93
CA HIS A 5 -0.12 -1.42 -0.51
C HIS A 5 -0.88 -2.68 -0.88
N ALA A 6 -1.87 -2.55 -1.76
CA ALA A 6 -2.56 -3.66 -2.38
C ALA A 6 -2.40 -3.60 -3.90
N LEU A 7 -1.98 -4.70 -4.51
CA LEU A 7 -1.96 -4.81 -5.97
C LEU A 7 -3.36 -5.12 -6.49
N LEU A 8 -3.70 -4.54 -7.63
CA LEU A 8 -4.84 -5.00 -8.45
C LEU A 8 -4.32 -5.56 -9.75
N ARG A 9 -4.69 -6.80 -10.05
CA ARG A 9 -4.30 -7.50 -11.28
C ARG A 9 -5.39 -7.36 -12.33
N PRO A 10 -5.05 -6.92 -13.55
CA PRO A 10 -6.03 -6.86 -14.63
C PRO A 10 -6.35 -8.29 -15.13
N GLY A 11 -7.62 -8.55 -15.40
CA GLY A 11 -8.02 -9.71 -16.20
C GLY A 11 -7.69 -9.51 -17.69
N PRO A 12 -7.79 -10.57 -18.52
CA PRO A 12 -7.31 -10.55 -19.91
C PRO A 12 -7.97 -9.52 -20.86
N ARG A 13 -9.12 -8.96 -20.48
CA ARG A 13 -9.92 -8.02 -21.30
C ARG A 13 -10.09 -6.66 -20.64
N VAL A 14 -9.32 -6.38 -19.59
CA VAL A 14 -9.41 -5.13 -18.85
C VAL A 14 -8.49 -4.10 -19.49
N ALA A 15 -9.04 -2.94 -19.81
CA ALA A 15 -8.30 -1.85 -20.45
C ALA A 15 -7.42 -1.12 -19.42
N GLU A 16 -8.02 -0.25 -18.61
CA GLU A 16 -7.32 0.59 -17.65
C GLU A 16 -8.15 0.82 -16.39
N LEU A 17 -7.48 1.18 -15.29
CA LEU A 17 -8.11 1.43 -14.01
C LEU A 17 -8.64 2.89 -13.96
N PRO A 18 -9.95 3.13 -13.80
CA PRO A 18 -10.52 4.49 -13.84
C PRO A 18 -9.89 5.45 -12.84
N ASP A 19 -9.75 6.72 -13.17
CA ASP A 19 -9.14 7.73 -12.27
C ASP A 19 -9.90 7.90 -10.95
N THR A 20 -11.21 7.67 -10.97
CA THR A 20 -12.10 7.71 -9.81
C THR A 20 -11.96 6.52 -8.86
N THR A 21 -11.08 5.55 -9.14
CA THR A 21 -10.97 4.31 -8.36
C THR A 21 -10.68 4.55 -6.87
N ALA A 22 -9.78 5.48 -6.54
CA ALA A 22 -9.49 5.80 -5.13
C ALA A 22 -10.74 6.28 -4.37
N GLU A 23 -11.50 7.19 -5.00
CA GLU A 23 -12.72 7.73 -4.41
C GLU A 23 -13.79 6.65 -4.25
N LEU A 24 -13.99 5.80 -5.27
CA LEU A 24 -14.95 4.71 -5.23
C LEU A 24 -14.62 3.70 -4.13
N ILE A 25 -13.36 3.27 -4.02
CA ILE A 25 -12.90 2.37 -2.96
C ILE A 25 -13.12 3.00 -1.57
N ARG A 26 -12.78 4.28 -1.40
CA ARG A 26 -12.98 4.98 -0.14
C ARG A 26 -14.46 5.08 0.24
N ARG A 27 -15.35 5.28 -0.74
CA ARG A 27 -16.80 5.41 -0.50
C ARG A 27 -17.47 4.11 -0.04
N ILE A 28 -16.94 2.96 -0.43
CA ILE A 28 -17.46 1.64 0.01
C ILE A 28 -16.80 1.13 1.30
N ALA A 29 -15.75 1.80 1.77
CA ALA A 29 -15.10 1.42 3.02
C ALA A 29 -16.09 1.53 4.17
N HIS A 30 -16.14 0.51 5.02
CA HIS A 30 -16.96 0.54 6.22
C HIS A 30 -16.27 1.35 7.32
N PRO A 31 -17.03 1.94 8.27
CA PRO A 31 -16.45 2.63 9.41
C PRO A 31 -15.44 1.79 10.20
N GLN A 32 -15.65 0.47 10.27
CA GLN A 32 -14.77 -0.51 10.92
C GLN A 32 -13.45 -0.71 10.19
N ASP A 33 -13.38 -0.44 8.88
CA ASP A 33 -12.14 -0.52 8.10
C ASP A 33 -11.17 0.61 8.50
N ARG A 34 -11.68 1.68 9.15
CA ARG A 34 -10.89 2.82 9.66
C ARG A 34 -9.98 3.47 8.61
N VAL A 35 -10.46 3.54 7.37
CA VAL A 35 -9.73 4.13 6.24
C VAL A 35 -9.81 5.64 6.29
N GLU A 36 -8.64 6.27 6.36
CA GLU A 36 -8.49 7.73 6.34
C GLU A 36 -8.34 8.23 4.90
N HIS A 37 -7.56 7.53 4.08
CA HIS A 37 -7.26 7.92 2.70
C HIS A 37 -6.96 6.71 1.80
N VAL A 38 -7.25 6.87 0.50
CA VAL A 38 -6.93 5.91 -0.55
C VAL A 38 -6.24 6.64 -1.70
N SER A 39 -5.12 6.10 -2.17
CA SER A 39 -4.40 6.54 -3.36
C SER A 39 -4.33 5.42 -4.41
N VAL A 40 -4.15 5.79 -5.68
CA VAL A 40 -3.85 4.85 -6.76
C VAL A 40 -2.58 5.28 -7.47
N HIS A 41 -1.61 4.37 -7.55
CA HIS A 41 -0.39 4.55 -8.32
C HIS A 41 -0.43 3.69 -9.58
N ARG A 42 -0.43 4.35 -10.74
CA ARG A 42 -0.34 3.72 -12.07
C ARG A 42 1.07 3.91 -12.60
N ARG A 43 1.74 2.81 -12.95
CA ARG A 43 3.05 2.85 -13.60
C ARG A 43 2.99 1.97 -14.86
N PRO A 44 3.33 2.49 -16.05
CA PRO A 44 3.38 1.67 -17.26
C PRO A 44 4.25 0.42 -17.06
N GLY A 45 3.72 -0.74 -17.45
CA GLY A 45 4.41 -2.04 -17.34
C GLY A 45 4.35 -2.71 -15.96
N PHE A 46 3.61 -2.16 -15.00
CA PHE A 46 3.40 -2.75 -13.67
C PHE A 46 1.91 -2.78 -13.31
N ASP A 47 1.52 -3.77 -12.51
CA ASP A 47 0.18 -3.80 -11.90
C ASP A 47 -0.04 -2.53 -11.06
N PRO A 48 -1.22 -1.88 -11.15
CA PRO A 48 -1.52 -0.73 -10.33
C PRO A 48 -1.51 -1.07 -8.83
N VAL A 49 -1.02 -0.12 -8.03
CA VAL A 49 -0.94 -0.22 -6.58
C VAL A 49 -1.98 0.70 -5.96
N ILE A 50 -2.81 0.14 -5.08
CA ILE A 50 -3.72 0.88 -4.21
C ILE A 50 -2.99 1.13 -2.89
N GLY A 51 -2.79 2.40 -2.53
CA GLY A 51 -2.32 2.78 -1.21
C GLY A 51 -3.49 3.03 -0.30
N VAL A 52 -3.58 2.31 0.82
CA VAL A 52 -4.64 2.48 1.83
C VAL A 52 -4.00 2.96 3.12
N TYR A 53 -4.41 4.15 3.55
CA TYR A 53 -4.03 4.74 4.83
C TYR A 53 -5.14 4.47 5.83
N LEU A 54 -4.83 3.72 6.88
CA LEU A 54 -5.84 3.31 7.87
C LEU A 54 -5.29 3.28 9.30
N LEU A 55 -6.21 3.34 10.27
CA LEU A 55 -5.92 3.17 11.68
C LEU A 55 -6.15 1.72 12.10
N ALA A 56 -5.16 1.12 12.76
CA ALA A 56 -5.22 -0.22 13.34
C ALA A 56 -4.27 -0.26 14.54
N ASP A 57 -4.46 -1.24 15.42
CA ASP A 57 -3.57 -1.43 16.57
C ASP A 57 -2.32 -2.22 16.17
N ARG A 58 -2.45 -3.09 15.16
CA ARG A 58 -1.38 -3.97 14.68
C ARG A 58 -1.27 -3.92 13.16
N LEU A 59 -0.07 -4.19 12.64
CA LEU A 59 0.17 -4.23 11.19
C LEU A 59 -0.67 -5.30 10.49
N GLU A 60 -0.71 -6.52 11.03
CA GLU A 60 -1.49 -7.64 10.48
C GLU A 60 -2.97 -7.25 10.30
N GLU A 61 -3.54 -6.56 11.28
CA GLU A 61 -4.91 -6.08 11.21
C GLU A 61 -5.11 -5.03 10.10
N ALA A 62 -4.13 -4.14 9.91
CA ALA A 62 -4.18 -3.18 8.81
C ALA A 62 -4.13 -3.89 7.44
N GLU A 63 -3.31 -4.93 7.31
CA GLU A 63 -3.18 -5.74 6.10
C GLU A 63 -4.47 -6.53 5.80
N ASP A 64 -5.05 -7.17 6.81
CA ASP A 64 -6.31 -7.93 6.69
C ASP A 64 -7.49 -7.04 6.29
N ARG A 65 -7.63 -5.88 6.93
CA ARG A 65 -8.67 -4.89 6.58
C ARG A 65 -8.50 -4.36 5.17
N THR A 66 -7.26 -4.08 4.76
CA THR A 66 -6.96 -3.65 3.39
C THR A 66 -7.31 -4.75 2.39
N ALA A 67 -6.96 -6.01 2.69
CA ALA A 67 -7.31 -7.13 1.83
C ALA A 67 -8.83 -7.34 1.72
N ALA A 68 -9.56 -7.20 2.82
CA ALA A 68 -11.02 -7.27 2.84
C ALA A 68 -11.65 -6.14 2.01
N LEU A 69 -11.17 -4.91 2.16
CA LEU A 69 -11.61 -3.78 1.37
C LEU A 69 -11.37 -3.98 -0.13
N CYS A 70 -10.19 -4.47 -0.53
CA CYS A 70 -9.89 -4.72 -1.94
C CYS A 70 -10.74 -5.84 -2.53
N ARG A 71 -11.02 -6.91 -1.78
CA ARG A 71 -11.96 -7.96 -2.21
C ARG A 71 -13.36 -7.37 -2.43
N ARG A 72 -13.86 -6.64 -1.44
CA ARG A 72 -15.15 -5.94 -1.52
C ARG A 72 -15.22 -5.01 -2.74
N ALA A 73 -14.15 -4.26 -2.99
CA ALA A 73 -14.08 -3.34 -4.12
C ALA A 73 -14.22 -4.03 -5.47
N VAL A 74 -13.54 -5.16 -5.70
CA VAL A 74 -13.65 -5.88 -6.98
C VAL A 74 -15.00 -6.59 -7.14
N GLU A 75 -15.66 -6.94 -6.04
CA GLU A 75 -16.97 -7.58 -6.02
C GLU A 75 -18.12 -6.59 -6.24
N GLU A 76 -18.05 -5.42 -5.61
CA GLU A 76 -19.16 -4.47 -5.56
C GLU A 76 -19.06 -3.33 -6.58
N LEU A 77 -17.85 -2.93 -7.00
CA LEU A 77 -17.67 -1.80 -7.91
C LEU A 77 -17.72 -2.26 -9.37
N PRO A 78 -18.71 -1.81 -10.17
CA PRO A 78 -18.76 -2.16 -11.59
C PRO A 78 -17.51 -1.70 -12.36
N ALA A 79 -16.89 -0.61 -11.92
CA ALA A 79 -15.65 -0.06 -12.45
C ALA A 79 -14.44 -1.01 -12.31
N LEU A 80 -14.50 -1.96 -11.37
CA LEU A 80 -13.44 -2.94 -11.11
C LEU A 80 -13.80 -4.35 -11.61
N ARG A 81 -14.84 -4.48 -12.42
CA ARG A 81 -15.20 -5.77 -13.02
C ARG A 81 -14.04 -6.34 -13.84
N GLY A 82 -13.66 -7.58 -13.53
CA GLY A 82 -12.54 -8.28 -14.20
C GLY A 82 -11.17 -8.00 -13.59
N TRP A 83 -11.07 -7.16 -12.56
CA TRP A 83 -9.87 -7.02 -11.74
C TRP A 83 -9.86 -8.07 -10.63
N GLN A 84 -8.66 -8.43 -10.17
CA GLN A 84 -8.48 -9.35 -9.04
C GLN A 84 -7.56 -8.72 -7.98
N PRO A 85 -7.86 -8.92 -6.69
CA PRO A 85 -6.96 -8.51 -5.62
C PRO A 85 -5.68 -9.34 -5.69
N GLY A 86 -4.54 -8.66 -5.63
CA GLY A 86 -3.22 -9.25 -5.61
C GLY A 86 -2.62 -9.28 -4.21
N ARG A 87 -1.30 -9.14 -4.14
CA ARG A 87 -0.57 -9.07 -2.87
C ARG A 87 -0.98 -7.82 -2.10
N VAL A 88 -1.14 -7.97 -0.79
CA VAL A 88 -1.35 -6.89 0.18
C VAL A 88 -0.20 -6.89 1.18
N GLY A 89 0.31 -5.72 1.54
CA GLY A 89 1.30 -5.61 2.61
C GLY A 89 1.86 -4.19 2.78
N ALA A 90 2.46 -3.94 3.94
CA ALA A 90 3.18 -2.68 4.15
C ALA A 90 4.43 -2.57 3.24
N PRO A 91 4.72 -1.38 2.68
CA PRO A 91 5.96 -1.14 1.96
C PRO A 91 7.13 -1.04 2.96
N LEU A 92 7.84 -2.15 3.18
CA LEU A 92 8.97 -2.22 4.11
C LEU A 92 10.27 -1.61 3.55
N VAL A 93 10.19 -0.38 3.03
CA VAL A 93 11.34 0.33 2.44
C VAL A 93 12.32 0.79 3.53
N ALA A 94 11.83 1.40 4.60
CA ALA A 94 12.69 1.88 5.69
C ALA A 94 13.42 0.73 6.43
N PRO A 95 12.74 -0.36 6.86
CA PRO A 95 13.43 -1.50 7.49
C PRO A 95 14.49 -2.15 6.57
N PHE A 96 14.27 -2.12 5.26
CA PHE A 96 15.26 -2.63 4.29
C PHE A 96 16.54 -1.79 4.29
N TYR A 97 16.42 -0.46 4.22
CA TYR A 97 17.58 0.44 4.28
C TYR A 97 18.24 0.46 5.66
N GLU A 98 17.46 0.45 6.74
CA GLU A 98 17.99 0.36 8.11
C GLU A 98 18.81 -0.92 8.29
N ARG A 99 18.32 -2.07 7.79
CA ARG A 99 19.08 -3.32 7.81
C ARG A 99 20.34 -3.26 6.96
N MET A 100 20.29 -2.61 5.80
CA MET A 100 21.44 -2.41 4.93
C MET A 100 22.51 -1.52 5.60
N LEU A 101 22.08 -0.46 6.28
CA LEU A 101 22.95 0.44 7.05
C LEU A 101 23.52 -0.25 8.29
N ALA A 102 22.72 -1.06 9.00
CA ALA A 102 23.17 -1.81 10.18
C ALA A 102 24.13 -2.97 9.82
N GLY A 103 24.01 -3.53 8.62
CA GLY A 103 24.91 -4.57 8.09
C GLY A 103 26.20 -4.02 7.47
N SER A 104 26.25 -2.71 7.23
CA SER A 104 27.50 -2.03 6.85
C SER A 104 28.31 -1.85 8.14
N GLY A 105 29.49 -2.46 8.23
CA GLY A 105 30.38 -2.37 9.40
C GLY A 105 30.69 -0.93 9.82
N PRO A 106 31.44 -0.72 10.94
CA PRO A 106 31.66 0.62 11.47
C PRO A 106 32.17 1.55 10.38
N ALA A 107 31.57 2.75 10.33
CA ALA A 107 31.88 3.77 9.35
C ALA A 107 33.39 3.80 9.09
N GLY A 108 33.80 3.46 7.86
CA GLY A 108 35.13 3.77 7.39
C GLY A 108 35.40 5.27 7.58
N ARG A 109 36.66 5.68 7.53
CA ARG A 109 37.18 7.04 7.83
C ARG A 109 36.40 8.26 7.26
N ASN A 110 35.43 8.05 6.38
CA ASN A 110 34.62 9.07 5.71
C ASN A 110 33.12 9.07 6.08
N GLY A 111 32.69 8.39 7.15
CA GLY A 111 31.28 8.44 7.60
C GLY A 111 30.90 9.78 8.26
N PRO A 112 29.61 10.19 8.17
CA PRO A 112 29.15 11.42 8.82
C PRO A 112 29.31 11.32 10.33
N ARG A 113 29.95 12.32 10.95
CA ARG A 113 30.08 12.40 12.41
C ARG A 113 28.70 12.61 13.05
N PRO A 114 28.46 12.06 14.26
CA PRO A 114 27.26 12.38 15.02
C PRO A 114 27.13 13.89 15.21
N LEU A 115 25.94 14.44 14.99
CA LEU A 115 25.65 15.82 15.30
C LEU A 115 25.67 15.97 16.84
N PRO A 116 26.38 16.97 17.39
CA PRO A 116 26.44 17.18 18.83
C PRO A 116 25.05 17.51 19.36
N SER A 117 24.62 16.76 20.39
CA SER A 117 23.40 17.06 21.13
C SER A 117 23.61 18.34 21.93
N SER A 118 22.69 19.30 21.78
CA SER A 118 22.55 20.47 22.67
C SER A 118 21.48 20.19 23.71
#